data_AF-A0A960XUP7-F1
#
_entry.id   AF-A0A960XUP7-F1
#
_cell.length_a   1.000
_cell.length_b   1.000
_cell.length_c   1.000
_cell.angle_alpha   90.00
_cell.angle_beta   90.00
_cell.angle_gamma   90.00
#
_symmetry.space_group_name_H-M   'P 1'
#
loop_
_entity.id
_entity.type
_entity.pdbx_description
1 polymer ?
#
loop_
_entity_poly.entity_id
_entity_poly.type
_entity_poly.pdbx_seq_one_letter_code
_entity_poly.pdbx_strand_id
1 'polypeptide(L)'
;MFGSRLYTLSKSHTVLKTMNQWYRAHWQELQREDLNRLEDQLQNLDAALQARDRRKADGYARSLEAFAQERVHRSAFSIVKEVVVAILLAIIIATVVRQVWFELYQIPTGSMRPTYRERDHLIVSKTTFGINVPLRAEHLYFDPDEVQRTGVIVWTGHNVDLPGTDDRYFWLFPFKKRYIKRMIGLPSDTLYFYGGKIYGIDRDGNALTVLQDSPPMDTLEHIPFTGFEGRTELVPGSYNQLSMTWELRQMNTPLARFTAETSGNLSAISLVGDDFTRMYGIENFAMARLLTPNELRTYTKHTVPDDPEALLYLELRHHPQLDQSKVWVDGRGGMHLQLDAPTTILPLHRSHLDSIQNGLYTNRFLVKNGVAIRYDVGGLPSNWDQPPLSRMLPSLPGVPDGMYEFYHGQAESIGWFGAASQLDRSHGLYNSDPGFIQSLFNHGIQFSKAVDASDRPQQSWPSRYAYFRDGALYLMGAQVMTATD
;
A
#
# COMPACT_ATOMS: atom_id res chain seq x y z
N MET A 1 -24.24 -1.91 -52.82
CA MET A 1 -25.52 -1.30 -52.41
C MET A 1 -26.40 -2.37 -51.80
N PHE A 2 -26.47 -2.47 -50.48
CA PHE A 2 -27.46 -3.33 -49.82
C PHE A 2 -28.82 -2.64 -49.95
N GLY A 3 -29.71 -3.17 -50.79
CA GLY A 3 -31.09 -2.67 -50.86
C GLY A 3 -31.72 -2.72 -49.47
N SER A 4 -32.24 -1.59 -48.99
CA SER A 4 -32.89 -1.52 -47.68
C SER A 4 -33.98 -2.58 -47.61
N ARG A 5 -33.90 -3.49 -46.63
CA ARG A 5 -34.94 -4.51 -46.45
C ARG A 5 -36.26 -3.81 -46.18
N LEU A 6 -37.29 -4.16 -46.95
CA LEU A 6 -38.66 -3.71 -46.72
C LEU A 6 -39.09 -4.07 -45.28
N TYR A 7 -39.67 -3.11 -44.58
CA TYR A 7 -40.29 -3.31 -43.28
C TYR A 7 -41.30 -4.47 -43.34
N THR A 8 -41.39 -5.22 -42.25
CA THR A 8 -42.45 -6.22 -42.11
C THR A 8 -43.77 -5.49 -41.84
N LEU A 9 -44.90 -6.10 -42.20
CA LEU A 9 -46.23 -5.54 -41.87
C LEU A 9 -46.38 -5.27 -40.36
N SER A 10 -45.77 -6.12 -39.52
CA SER A 10 -45.70 -5.92 -38.07
C SER A 10 -44.96 -4.62 -37.69
N LYS A 11 -43.79 -4.36 -38.30
CA LYS A 11 -43.03 -3.12 -38.06
C LYS A 11 -43.81 -1.89 -38.55
N SER A 12 -44.39 -1.94 -39.76
CA SER A 12 -45.23 -0.85 -40.29
C SER A 12 -46.46 -0.59 -39.41
N HIS A 13 -47.08 -1.62 -38.85
CA HIS A 13 -48.18 -1.50 -37.89
C HIS A 13 -47.72 -0.87 -36.55
N THR A 14 -46.51 -1.19 -36.07
CA THR A 14 -45.91 -0.50 -34.92
C THR A 14 -45.72 0.98 -35.18
N VAL A 15 -45.23 1.37 -36.37
CA VAL A 15 -45.08 2.78 -36.76
C VAL A 15 -46.43 3.49 -36.77
N LEU A 16 -47.46 2.90 -37.38
CA LEU A 16 -48.82 3.45 -37.38
C LEU A 16 -49.32 3.71 -35.96
N LYS A 17 -49.17 2.71 -35.06
CA LYS A 17 -49.61 2.82 -33.67
C LYS A 17 -48.90 3.95 -32.93
N THR A 18 -47.57 4.04 -33.06
CA THR A 18 -46.76 5.06 -32.40
C THR A 18 -47.11 6.46 -32.90
N MET A 19 -47.25 6.64 -34.21
CA MET A 19 -47.58 7.94 -34.81
C MET A 19 -49.01 8.38 -34.50
N ASN A 20 -49.96 7.45 -34.43
CA ASN A 20 -51.34 7.75 -34.05
C ASN A 20 -51.44 8.15 -32.55
N GLN A 21 -50.67 7.50 -31.67
CA GLN A 21 -50.55 7.93 -30.28
C GLN A 21 -49.93 9.32 -30.15
N TRP A 22 -48.89 9.62 -30.93
CA TRP A 22 -48.27 10.93 -30.94
C TRP A 22 -49.22 12.02 -31.47
N TYR A 23 -49.89 11.76 -32.60
CA TYR A 23 -50.90 12.64 -33.19
C TYR A 23 -51.99 13.01 -32.19
N ARG A 24 -52.56 12.04 -31.47
CA ARG A 24 -53.59 12.29 -30.45
C ARG A 24 -53.14 13.25 -29.34
N ALA A 25 -51.85 13.26 -29.02
CA ALA A 25 -51.29 14.08 -27.97
C ALA A 25 -50.85 15.48 -28.44
N HIS A 26 -50.48 15.65 -29.72
CA HIS A 26 -49.81 16.88 -30.20
C HIS A 26 -50.45 17.51 -31.46
N TRP A 27 -51.62 17.04 -31.92
CA TRP A 27 -52.26 17.54 -33.14
C TRP A 27 -52.54 19.06 -33.10
N GLN A 28 -52.75 19.65 -31.91
CA GLN A 28 -53.02 21.08 -31.74
C GLN A 28 -51.79 21.97 -31.96
N GLU A 29 -50.59 21.40 -31.98
CA GLU A 29 -49.31 22.12 -32.08
C GLU A 29 -48.83 22.27 -33.54
N LEU A 30 -49.51 21.62 -34.49
CA LEU A 30 -49.13 21.59 -35.90
C LEU A 30 -49.84 22.66 -36.74
N GLN A 31 -49.15 23.19 -37.75
CA GLN A 31 -49.79 24.00 -38.79
C GLN A 31 -50.79 23.15 -39.60
N ARG A 32 -51.84 23.79 -40.12
CA ARG A 32 -52.96 23.11 -40.79
C ARG A 32 -52.53 22.25 -42.00
N GLU A 33 -51.50 22.69 -42.74
CA GLU A 33 -50.93 21.94 -43.86
C GLU A 33 -50.20 20.67 -43.39
N ASP A 34 -49.40 20.77 -42.33
CA ASP A 34 -48.66 19.64 -41.76
C ASP A 34 -49.60 18.61 -41.10
N LEU A 35 -50.71 19.07 -40.50
CA LEU A 35 -51.75 18.21 -39.92
C LEU A 35 -52.45 17.38 -41.00
N ASN A 36 -52.88 18.01 -42.10
CA ASN A 36 -53.51 17.30 -43.23
C ASN A 36 -52.55 16.27 -43.82
N ARG A 37 -51.27 16.64 -44.00
CA ARG A 37 -50.24 15.73 -44.51
C ARG A 37 -50.01 14.52 -43.60
N LEU A 38 -50.02 14.71 -42.29
CA LEU A 38 -49.88 13.63 -41.31
C LEU A 38 -51.10 12.70 -41.32
N GLU A 39 -52.31 13.25 -41.36
CA GLU A 39 -53.56 12.48 -41.45
C GLU A 39 -53.62 11.63 -42.72
N ASP A 40 -53.29 12.23 -43.87
CA ASP A 40 -53.21 11.53 -45.16
C ASP A 40 -52.21 10.38 -45.09
N GLN A 41 -51.04 10.57 -44.48
CA GLN A 41 -50.04 9.52 -44.36
C GLN A 41 -50.47 8.40 -43.39
N LEU A 42 -51.15 8.73 -42.29
CA LEU A 42 -51.70 7.73 -41.36
C LEU A 42 -52.79 6.89 -42.04
N GLN A 43 -53.71 7.52 -42.77
CA GLN A 43 -54.78 6.83 -43.51
C GLN A 43 -54.21 5.94 -44.62
N ASN A 44 -53.24 6.43 -45.38
CA ASN A 44 -52.59 5.67 -46.45
C ASN A 44 -51.82 4.45 -45.91
N LEU A 45 -51.17 4.59 -44.75
CA LEU A 45 -50.49 3.47 -44.08
C LEU A 45 -51.50 2.43 -43.58
N ASP A 46 -52.61 2.86 -42.97
CA ASP A 46 -53.66 1.95 -42.50
C ASP A 46 -54.29 1.17 -43.66
N ALA A 47 -54.64 1.85 -44.76
CA ALA A 47 -55.16 1.21 -45.96
C ALA A 47 -54.16 0.20 -46.57
N ALA A 48 -52.86 0.54 -46.60
CA ALA A 48 -51.83 -0.38 -47.07
C ALA A 48 -51.66 -1.61 -46.17
N LEU A 49 -51.81 -1.46 -44.85
CA LEU A 49 -51.77 -2.56 -43.88
C LEU A 49 -53.00 -3.47 -44.01
N GLN A 50 -54.20 -2.89 -44.18
CA GLN A 50 -55.44 -3.65 -44.41
C GLN A 50 -55.38 -4.44 -45.71
N ALA A 51 -54.84 -3.84 -46.78
CA ALA A 51 -54.61 -4.50 -48.06
C ALA A 51 -53.44 -5.52 -48.04
N ARG A 52 -52.71 -5.61 -46.92
CA ARG A 52 -51.49 -6.42 -46.75
C ARG A 52 -50.41 -6.13 -47.81
N ASP A 53 -50.40 -4.92 -48.38
CA ASP A 53 -49.41 -4.49 -49.37
C ASP A 53 -48.13 -4.02 -48.65
N ARG A 54 -47.17 -4.93 -48.56
CA ARG A 54 -45.92 -4.70 -47.84
C ARG A 54 -45.04 -3.59 -48.45
N ARG A 55 -45.08 -3.37 -49.78
CA ARG A 55 -44.25 -2.34 -50.42
C ARG A 55 -44.80 -0.95 -50.12
N LYS A 56 -46.11 -0.77 -50.25
CA LYS A 56 -46.77 0.50 -49.91
C LYS A 56 -46.68 0.78 -48.41
N ALA A 57 -46.88 -0.23 -47.57
CA ALA A 57 -46.77 -0.08 -46.12
C ALA A 57 -45.34 0.26 -45.64
N ASP A 58 -44.29 -0.19 -46.32
CA ASP A 58 -42.91 0.24 -46.04
C ASP A 58 -42.70 1.72 -46.44
N GLY A 59 -43.15 2.10 -47.64
CA GLY A 59 -43.05 3.48 -48.13
C GLY A 59 -43.72 4.50 -47.22
N TYR A 60 -44.98 4.25 -46.84
CA TYR A 60 -45.73 5.13 -45.94
C TYR A 60 -45.22 5.10 -44.49
N ALA A 61 -44.73 3.97 -43.99
CA ALA A 61 -44.13 3.91 -42.66
C ALA A 61 -42.84 4.74 -42.58
N ARG A 62 -41.99 4.68 -43.62
CA ARG A 62 -40.75 5.48 -43.68
C ARG A 62 -41.04 6.97 -43.83
N SER A 63 -42.05 7.36 -44.60
CA SER A 63 -42.44 8.77 -44.74
C SER A 63 -42.94 9.35 -43.41
N LEU A 64 -43.69 8.56 -42.63
CA LEU A 64 -44.14 8.94 -41.29
C LEU A 64 -42.98 9.03 -40.29
N GLU A 65 -42.02 8.11 -40.33
CA GLU A 65 -40.81 8.18 -39.51
C GLU A 65 -39.94 9.41 -39.87
N ALA A 66 -39.85 9.77 -41.15
CA ALA A 66 -39.14 10.98 -41.60
C ALA A 66 -39.86 12.26 -41.14
N PHE A 67 -41.19 12.33 -41.28
CA PHE A 67 -41.99 13.43 -40.73
C PHE A 67 -41.80 13.56 -39.21
N ALA A 68 -41.74 12.43 -38.50
CA ALA A 68 -41.47 12.42 -37.08
C ALA A 68 -40.06 12.95 -36.75
N GLN A 69 -39.04 12.57 -37.50
CA GLN A 69 -37.67 13.04 -37.27
C GLN A 69 -37.51 14.56 -37.52
N GLU A 70 -38.23 15.11 -38.49
CA GLU A 70 -38.17 16.55 -38.83
C GLU A 70 -38.94 17.44 -37.83
N ARG A 71 -40.06 16.94 -37.28
CA ARG A 71 -41.01 17.78 -36.52
C ARG A 71 -41.20 17.37 -35.06
N VAL A 72 -40.89 16.13 -34.69
CA VAL A 72 -40.97 15.67 -33.30
C VAL A 72 -39.63 15.95 -32.64
N HIS A 73 -39.52 17.11 -32.00
CA HIS A 73 -38.45 17.33 -31.04
C HIS A 73 -38.53 16.23 -29.98
N ARG A 74 -37.53 15.34 -29.94
CA ARG A 74 -37.44 14.34 -28.86
C ARG A 74 -37.48 15.11 -27.55
N SER A 75 -38.50 14.86 -26.75
CA SER A 75 -38.63 15.50 -25.43
C SER A 75 -37.31 15.33 -24.67
N ALA A 76 -36.83 16.41 -24.06
CA ALA A 76 -35.62 16.38 -23.24
C ALA A 76 -35.67 15.23 -22.21
N PHE A 77 -36.87 14.89 -21.72
CA PHE A 77 -37.11 13.75 -20.85
C PHE A 77 -36.76 12.39 -21.48
N SER A 78 -37.05 12.18 -22.77
CA SER A 78 -36.70 10.94 -23.48
C SER A 78 -35.19 10.80 -23.64
N ILE A 79 -34.51 11.91 -23.99
CA ILE A 79 -33.05 11.94 -24.14
C ILE A 79 -32.39 11.67 -22.79
N VAL A 80 -32.83 12.35 -21.73
CA VAL A 80 -32.32 12.13 -20.36
C VAL A 80 -32.56 10.68 -19.92
N LYS A 81 -33.74 10.12 -20.18
CA LYS A 81 -34.04 8.72 -19.86
C LYS A 81 -33.10 7.75 -20.58
N GLU A 82 -32.86 7.93 -21.88
CA GLU A 82 -31.93 7.10 -22.66
C GLU A 82 -30.50 7.18 -22.10
N VAL A 83 -30.02 8.37 -21.79
CA VAL A 83 -28.69 8.59 -21.18
C VAL A 83 -28.60 7.94 -19.80
N VAL A 84 -29.61 8.11 -18.95
CA VAL A 84 -29.64 7.51 -17.60
C VAL A 84 -29.64 5.99 -17.70
N VAL A 85 -30.44 5.40 -18.58
CA VAL A 85 -30.47 3.94 -18.78
C VAL A 85 -29.12 3.43 -19.30
N ALA A 86 -28.50 4.14 -20.25
CA ALA A 86 -27.18 3.77 -20.75
C ALA A 86 -26.10 3.84 -19.67
N ILE A 87 -26.09 4.90 -18.84
CA ILE A 87 -25.16 5.05 -17.71
C ILE A 87 -25.39 3.95 -16.68
N LEU A 88 -26.65 3.66 -16.31
CA LEU A 88 -26.97 2.59 -15.37
C LEU A 88 -26.50 1.23 -15.89
N LEU A 89 -26.75 0.93 -17.17
CA LEU A 89 -26.28 -0.31 -17.79
C LEU A 89 -24.75 -0.39 -17.79
N ALA A 90 -24.06 0.70 -18.13
CA ALA A 90 -22.60 0.76 -18.09
C ALA A 90 -22.05 0.54 -16.68
N ILE A 91 -22.67 1.14 -15.65
CA ILE A 91 -22.29 0.94 -14.24
C ILE A 91 -22.51 -0.51 -13.82
N ILE A 92 -23.62 -1.14 -14.20
CA ILE A 92 -23.90 -2.55 -13.88
C ILE A 92 -22.84 -3.45 -14.52
N ILE A 93 -22.58 -3.28 -15.82
CA ILE A 93 -21.56 -4.06 -16.53
C ILE A 93 -20.18 -3.84 -15.90
N ALA A 94 -19.78 -2.59 -15.67
CA ALA A 94 -18.52 -2.25 -15.03
C ALA A 94 -18.41 -2.88 -13.63
N THR A 95 -19.50 -2.90 -12.86
CA THR A 95 -19.54 -3.53 -11.54
C THR A 95 -19.36 -5.04 -11.65
N VAL A 96 -20.06 -5.72 -12.57
CA VAL A 96 -19.93 -7.17 -12.76
C VAL A 96 -18.51 -7.54 -13.18
N VAL A 97 -17.94 -6.83 -14.17
CA VAL A 97 -16.56 -7.04 -14.61
C VAL A 97 -15.58 -6.82 -13.46
N ARG A 98 -15.74 -5.73 -12.71
CA ARG A 98 -14.88 -5.42 -11.55
C ARG A 98 -14.99 -6.47 -10.45
N GLN A 99 -16.16 -7.06 -10.22
CA GLN A 99 -16.35 -8.05 -9.16
C GLN A 99 -15.79 -9.42 -9.54
N VAL A 100 -15.90 -9.83 -10.81
CA VAL A 100 -15.59 -11.21 -11.23
C VAL A 100 -14.25 -11.34 -11.97
N TRP A 101 -13.88 -10.39 -12.82
CA TRP A 101 -12.80 -10.60 -13.79
C TRP A 101 -11.48 -9.94 -13.39
N PHE A 102 -11.45 -8.60 -13.35
CA PHE A 102 -10.24 -7.86 -12.99
C PHE A 102 -10.59 -6.52 -12.37
N GLU A 103 -9.62 -5.93 -11.68
CA GLU A 103 -9.77 -4.61 -11.07
C GLU A 103 -8.49 -3.79 -11.20
N LEU A 104 -8.65 -2.49 -11.43
CA LEU A 104 -7.56 -1.53 -11.46
C LEU A 104 -7.25 -1.06 -10.03
N TYR A 105 -5.99 -1.15 -9.64
CA TYR A 105 -5.50 -0.66 -8.36
C TYR A 105 -4.46 0.41 -8.57
N GLN A 106 -4.42 1.39 -7.67
CA GLN A 106 -3.33 2.34 -7.57
C GLN A 106 -2.57 2.06 -6.27
N ILE A 107 -1.24 1.98 -6.33
CA ILE A 107 -0.39 1.72 -5.17
C ILE A 107 -0.31 2.97 -4.28
N PRO A 108 -0.77 2.91 -3.01
CA PRO A 108 -0.74 4.07 -2.13
C PRO A 108 0.54 4.15 -1.27
N THR A 109 1.30 3.06 -1.15
CA THR A 109 2.45 2.98 -0.23
C THR A 109 3.64 2.26 -0.85
N GLY A 110 4.86 2.63 -0.47
CA GLY A 110 6.11 2.02 -0.93
C GLY A 110 6.46 0.68 -0.29
N SER A 111 5.50 -0.05 0.29
CA SER A 111 5.78 -1.33 0.99
C SER A 111 6.12 -2.49 0.07
N MET A 112 5.97 -2.31 -1.25
CA MET A 112 6.33 -3.27 -2.29
C MET A 112 7.55 -2.80 -3.11
N ARG A 113 8.27 -1.77 -2.66
CA ARG A 113 9.48 -1.31 -3.36
C ARG A 113 10.59 -2.37 -3.25
N PRO A 114 11.41 -2.57 -4.29
CA PRO A 114 11.41 -1.83 -5.56
C PRO A 114 10.42 -2.37 -6.61
N THR A 115 9.70 -3.47 -6.34
CA THR A 115 8.78 -4.11 -7.30
C THR A 115 7.66 -3.18 -7.78
N TYR A 116 7.01 -2.47 -6.86
CA TYR A 116 6.02 -1.45 -7.18
C TYR A 116 6.28 -0.17 -6.39
N ARG A 117 6.09 0.97 -7.05
CA ARG A 117 6.26 2.32 -6.50
C ARG A 117 4.90 2.99 -6.26
N GLU A 118 4.91 4.01 -5.41
CA GLU A 118 3.71 4.79 -5.13
C GLU A 118 3.21 5.48 -6.39
N ARG A 119 1.89 5.34 -6.65
CA ARG A 119 1.15 5.76 -7.85
C ARG A 119 1.24 4.84 -9.07
N ASP A 120 1.90 3.68 -8.95
CA ASP A 120 1.79 2.64 -9.98
C ASP A 120 0.33 2.17 -10.11
N HIS A 121 -0.10 1.90 -11.35
CA HIS A 121 -1.42 1.37 -11.67
C HIS A 121 -1.31 -0.09 -12.07
N LEU A 122 -2.00 -0.96 -11.34
CA LEU A 122 -1.99 -2.40 -11.55
C LEU A 122 -3.33 -2.88 -12.09
N ILE A 123 -3.27 -3.82 -13.04
CA ILE A 123 -4.43 -4.63 -13.44
C ILE A 123 -4.34 -5.94 -12.68
N VAL A 124 -5.30 -6.20 -11.79
CA VAL A 124 -5.29 -7.38 -10.93
C VAL A 124 -6.38 -8.34 -11.38
N SER A 125 -5.98 -9.55 -11.77
CA SER A 125 -6.89 -10.66 -12.07
C SER A 125 -7.58 -11.16 -10.81
N LYS A 126 -8.88 -11.46 -10.91
CA LYS A 126 -9.68 -12.07 -9.84
C LYS A 126 -10.02 -13.54 -10.10
N THR A 127 -9.55 -14.10 -11.21
CA THR A 127 -9.92 -15.44 -11.69
C THR A 127 -8.79 -16.46 -11.63
N THR A 128 -7.57 -16.04 -11.23
CA THR A 128 -6.36 -16.88 -11.36
C THR A 128 -6.40 -18.13 -10.48
N PHE A 129 -6.83 -18.00 -9.22
CA PHE A 129 -6.84 -19.10 -8.24
C PHE A 129 -8.23 -19.33 -7.64
N GLY A 130 -9.27 -18.72 -8.22
CA GLY A 130 -10.63 -18.82 -7.69
C GLY A 130 -11.63 -17.90 -8.39
N ILE A 131 -12.90 -18.09 -8.05
CA ILE A 131 -14.02 -17.25 -8.49
C ILE A 131 -14.69 -16.69 -7.25
N ASN A 132 -14.69 -15.36 -7.10
CA ASN A 132 -15.33 -14.70 -5.97
C ASN A 132 -16.85 -14.62 -6.15
N VAL A 133 -17.59 -14.72 -5.05
CA VAL A 133 -19.03 -14.41 -5.04
C VAL A 133 -19.18 -12.88 -5.09
N PRO A 134 -19.91 -12.31 -6.09
CA PRO A 134 -20.09 -10.87 -6.17
C PRO A 134 -20.66 -10.30 -4.87
N LEU A 135 -20.08 -9.20 -4.40
CA LEU A 135 -20.51 -8.47 -3.20
C LEU A 135 -20.40 -9.24 -1.86
N ARG A 136 -19.74 -10.41 -1.83
CA ARG A 136 -19.49 -11.17 -0.60
C ARG A 136 -18.01 -11.52 -0.46
N ALA A 137 -17.57 -11.73 0.79
CA ALA A 137 -16.23 -12.20 1.11
C ALA A 137 -16.16 -13.74 1.08
N GLU A 138 -16.70 -14.34 0.02
CA GLU A 138 -16.82 -15.79 -0.17
C GLU A 138 -16.32 -16.15 -1.57
N HIS A 139 -15.82 -17.38 -1.71
CA HIS A 139 -15.39 -17.93 -2.99
C HIS A 139 -16.40 -18.98 -3.46
N LEU A 140 -16.83 -18.86 -4.72
CA LEU A 140 -17.59 -19.91 -5.41
C LEU A 140 -16.68 -21.11 -5.71
N TYR A 141 -15.44 -20.81 -6.08
CA TYR A 141 -14.37 -21.78 -6.35
C TYR A 141 -13.05 -21.19 -5.85
N PHE A 142 -12.20 -22.01 -5.26
CA PHE A 142 -10.85 -21.63 -4.86
C PHE A 142 -9.94 -22.84 -4.98
N ASP A 143 -8.81 -22.66 -5.65
CA ASP A 143 -7.77 -23.67 -5.79
C ASP A 143 -6.49 -23.16 -5.09
N PRO A 144 -6.14 -23.75 -3.92
CA PRO A 144 -4.92 -23.38 -3.21
C PRO A 144 -3.64 -23.65 -4.02
N ASP A 145 -3.64 -24.65 -4.92
CA ASP A 145 -2.44 -25.08 -5.63
C ASP A 145 -2.06 -24.11 -6.76
N GLU A 146 -3.03 -23.31 -7.24
CA GLU A 146 -2.81 -22.23 -8.20
C GLU A 146 -2.18 -20.97 -7.55
N VAL A 147 -2.11 -20.91 -6.22
CA VAL A 147 -1.45 -19.81 -5.51
C VAL A 147 0.05 -20.02 -5.55
N GLN A 148 0.72 -19.29 -6.45
CA GLN A 148 2.15 -19.42 -6.65
C GLN A 148 2.96 -18.68 -5.59
N ARG A 149 3.93 -19.37 -4.99
CA ARG A 149 5.01 -18.74 -4.19
C ARG A 149 5.74 -17.72 -5.06
N THR A 150 6.23 -16.66 -4.43
CA THR A 150 6.84 -15.46 -5.03
C THR A 150 5.89 -14.60 -5.87
N GLY A 151 4.66 -15.05 -6.14
CA GLY A 151 3.62 -14.27 -6.80
C GLY A 151 3.15 -13.07 -5.97
N VAL A 152 2.61 -12.05 -6.62
CA VAL A 152 1.97 -10.92 -5.94
C VAL A 152 0.48 -11.20 -5.82
N ILE A 153 -0.04 -11.09 -4.60
CA ILE A 153 -1.45 -11.28 -4.30
C ILE A 153 -2.09 -10.01 -3.74
N VAL A 154 -3.40 -9.88 -3.95
CA VAL A 154 -4.22 -8.84 -3.32
C VAL A 154 -5.21 -9.51 -2.39
N TRP A 155 -5.24 -9.08 -1.13
CA TRP A 155 -6.09 -9.65 -0.11
C TRP A 155 -6.74 -8.57 0.76
N THR A 156 -7.82 -8.92 1.44
CA THR A 156 -8.58 -8.01 2.31
C THR A 156 -8.16 -8.15 3.76
N GLY A 157 -7.97 -7.04 4.47
CA GLY A 157 -7.69 -7.03 5.91
C GLY A 157 -8.83 -7.56 6.81
N HIS A 158 -9.85 -8.18 6.22
CA HIS A 158 -10.96 -8.77 6.96
C HIS A 158 -10.49 -10.00 7.73
N ASN A 159 -10.84 -10.09 9.01
CA ASN A 159 -10.44 -11.18 9.92
C ASN A 159 -8.92 -11.39 10.05
N VAL A 160 -8.12 -10.37 9.77
CA VAL A 160 -6.69 -10.39 10.04
C VAL A 160 -6.38 -9.39 11.13
N ASP A 161 -5.54 -9.81 12.07
CA ASP A 161 -5.04 -9.00 13.20
C ASP A 161 -4.05 -7.91 12.73
N LEU A 162 -4.58 -6.99 11.93
CA LEU A 162 -3.91 -5.78 11.50
C LEU A 162 -4.69 -4.56 12.00
N PRO A 163 -4.02 -3.62 12.68
CA PRO A 163 -4.67 -2.39 13.13
C PRO A 163 -5.09 -1.54 11.92
N GLY A 164 -6.21 -0.82 12.06
CA GLY A 164 -6.65 0.16 11.06
C GLY A 164 -7.06 -0.43 9.72
N THR A 165 -7.54 -1.68 9.71
CA THR A 165 -8.10 -2.34 8.50
C THR A 165 -9.48 -1.80 8.12
N ASP A 166 -10.18 -1.16 9.05
CA ASP A 166 -11.44 -0.48 8.77
C ASP A 166 -11.22 0.86 8.07
N ASP A 167 -12.02 1.08 7.02
CA ASP A 167 -12.03 2.30 6.23
C ASP A 167 -13.46 2.63 5.77
N ARG A 168 -13.64 3.77 5.09
CA ARG A 168 -14.93 4.21 4.57
C ARG A 168 -14.86 4.58 3.10
N TYR A 169 -15.68 3.93 2.30
CA TYR A 169 -15.91 4.31 0.90
C TYR A 169 -16.84 5.53 0.83
N PHE A 170 -16.39 6.59 0.13
CA PHE A 170 -17.04 7.91 0.09
C PHE A 170 -17.43 8.45 1.49
N TRP A 171 -16.65 8.15 2.53
CA TRP A 171 -16.95 8.49 3.94
C TRP A 171 -18.25 7.85 4.52
N LEU A 172 -19.08 7.22 3.69
CA LEU A 172 -20.41 6.71 4.04
C LEU A 172 -20.43 5.21 4.32
N PHE A 173 -19.75 4.40 3.51
CA PHE A 173 -19.91 2.95 3.53
C PHE A 173 -18.69 2.27 4.16
N PRO A 174 -18.85 1.47 5.23
CA PRO A 174 -17.73 0.75 5.82
C PRO A 174 -17.14 -0.25 4.83
N PHE A 175 -15.82 -0.30 4.76
CA PHE A 175 -15.09 -1.22 3.90
C PHE A 175 -13.76 -1.63 4.57
N LYS A 176 -13.22 -2.79 4.20
CA LYS A 176 -11.94 -3.29 4.70
C LYS A 176 -10.82 -3.01 3.71
N LYS A 177 -9.72 -2.42 4.18
CA LYS A 177 -8.55 -2.11 3.36
C LYS A 177 -8.03 -3.35 2.64
N ARG A 178 -7.52 -3.12 1.42
CA ARG A 178 -6.88 -4.14 0.60
C ARG A 178 -5.37 -3.96 0.66
N TYR A 179 -4.67 -5.08 0.69
CA TYR A 179 -3.23 -5.15 0.77
C TYR A 179 -2.68 -5.88 -0.45
N ILE A 180 -1.58 -5.37 -0.98
CA ILE A 180 -0.85 -5.96 -2.11
C ILE A 180 0.48 -6.42 -1.54
N LYS A 181 0.72 -7.73 -1.56
CA LYS A 181 1.88 -8.37 -0.92
C LYS A 181 2.39 -9.53 -1.77
N ARG A 182 3.66 -9.90 -1.54
CA ARG A 182 4.26 -11.08 -2.15
C ARG A 182 3.89 -12.32 -1.33
N MET A 183 3.45 -13.38 -1.99
CA MET A 183 3.22 -14.69 -1.39
C MET A 183 4.56 -15.37 -1.16
N ILE A 184 4.91 -15.66 0.08
CA ILE A 184 6.21 -16.22 0.43
C ILE A 184 6.10 -17.66 0.94
N GLY A 185 5.07 -17.98 1.71
CA GLY A 185 4.81 -19.32 2.21
C GLY A 185 3.35 -19.71 2.05
N LEU A 186 3.12 -20.97 1.72
CA LEU A 186 1.83 -21.63 1.71
C LEU A 186 1.60 -22.38 3.05
N PRO A 187 0.38 -22.81 3.34
CA PRO A 187 0.12 -23.62 4.53
C PRO A 187 1.03 -24.85 4.59
N SER A 188 1.59 -25.09 5.78
CA SER A 188 2.58 -26.14 6.07
C SER A 188 4.02 -25.87 5.61
N ASP A 189 4.30 -24.72 4.99
CA ASP A 189 5.68 -24.33 4.73
C ASP A 189 6.38 -23.93 6.03
N THR A 190 7.63 -24.35 6.17
CA THR A 190 8.54 -23.85 7.20
C THR A 190 9.48 -22.85 6.56
N LEU A 191 9.54 -21.63 7.10
CA LEU A 191 10.38 -20.55 6.58
C LEU A 191 11.41 -20.10 7.63
N TYR A 192 12.61 -19.76 7.18
CA TYR A 192 13.64 -19.17 8.02
C TYR A 192 14.47 -18.13 7.25
N PHE A 193 15.09 -17.20 7.98
CA PHE A 193 15.80 -16.08 7.40
C PHE A 193 17.26 -16.10 7.83
N TYR A 194 18.16 -15.85 6.89
CA TYR A 194 19.60 -15.80 7.15
C TYR A 194 20.31 -14.95 6.10
N GLY A 195 21.24 -14.10 6.54
CA GLY A 195 22.06 -13.29 5.64
C GLY A 195 21.24 -12.40 4.69
N GLY A 196 20.14 -11.84 5.17
CA GLY A 196 19.23 -11.03 4.36
C GLY A 196 18.41 -11.81 3.32
N LYS A 197 18.47 -13.13 3.33
CA LYS A 197 17.73 -14.02 2.43
C LYS A 197 16.70 -14.84 3.19
N ILE A 198 15.76 -15.40 2.44
CA ILE A 198 14.71 -16.29 2.95
C ILE A 198 14.83 -17.69 2.36
N TYR A 199 14.67 -18.68 3.22
CA TYR A 199 14.72 -20.09 2.87
C TYR A 199 13.45 -20.77 3.37
N GLY A 200 13.15 -21.93 2.82
CA GLY A 200 12.04 -22.71 3.33
C GLY A 200 12.00 -24.15 2.86
N ILE A 201 11.12 -24.90 3.51
CA ILE A 201 10.89 -26.32 3.30
C ILE A 201 9.37 -26.51 3.18
N ASP A 202 8.92 -27.23 2.15
CA ASP A 202 7.51 -27.55 1.96
C ASP A 202 7.03 -28.70 2.88
N ARG A 203 5.74 -29.02 2.79
CA ARG A 203 5.11 -30.10 3.57
C ARG A 203 5.75 -31.47 3.37
N ASP A 204 6.39 -31.70 2.22
CA ASP A 204 6.98 -32.97 1.80
C ASP A 204 8.48 -33.03 2.16
N GLY A 205 9.02 -31.97 2.79
CA GLY A 205 10.42 -31.88 3.18
C GLY A 205 11.34 -31.38 2.09
N ASN A 206 10.82 -30.91 0.94
CA ASN A 206 11.64 -30.39 -0.14
C ASN A 206 12.00 -28.92 0.10
N ALA A 207 13.23 -28.56 -0.25
CA ALA A 207 13.66 -27.17 -0.21
C ALA A 207 12.85 -26.32 -1.22
N LEU A 208 12.37 -25.16 -0.77
CA LEU A 208 11.67 -24.18 -1.59
C LEU A 208 12.66 -23.35 -2.42
N THR A 209 13.31 -23.98 -3.40
CA THR A 209 14.35 -23.31 -4.20
C THR A 209 13.84 -22.11 -4.98
N VAL A 210 12.53 -22.05 -5.27
CA VAL A 210 11.86 -20.87 -5.88
C VAL A 210 12.09 -19.58 -5.09
N LEU A 211 12.30 -19.65 -3.77
CA LEU A 211 12.59 -18.47 -2.95
C LEU A 211 13.98 -17.87 -3.20
N GLN A 212 14.88 -18.64 -3.82
CA GLN A 212 16.24 -18.24 -4.17
C GLN A 212 16.40 -18.04 -5.68
N ASP A 213 15.82 -18.94 -6.49
CA ASP A 213 16.10 -19.01 -7.93
C ASP A 213 15.22 -18.08 -8.77
N SER A 214 14.18 -17.49 -8.18
CA SER A 214 13.24 -16.66 -8.93
C SER A 214 13.78 -15.25 -9.12
N PRO A 215 13.79 -14.70 -10.35
CA PRO A 215 14.35 -13.37 -10.63
C PRO A 215 13.82 -12.23 -9.75
N PRO A 216 12.53 -12.21 -9.34
CA PRO A 216 12.04 -11.15 -8.45
C PRO A 216 12.65 -11.19 -7.04
N MET A 217 13.23 -12.30 -6.61
CA MET A 217 13.76 -12.50 -5.26
C MET A 217 15.24 -12.10 -5.15
N ASP A 218 16.02 -12.21 -6.24
CA ASP A 218 17.45 -11.91 -6.27
C ASP A 218 17.79 -10.49 -5.79
N THR A 219 16.88 -9.54 -6.02
CA THR A 219 17.08 -8.13 -5.67
C THR A 219 16.48 -7.74 -4.32
N LEU A 220 15.90 -8.69 -3.59
CA LEU A 220 15.14 -8.42 -2.36
C LEU A 220 15.87 -8.89 -1.11
N GLU A 221 15.93 -7.99 -0.15
CA GLU A 221 16.35 -8.29 1.22
C GLU A 221 15.14 -8.71 2.05
N HIS A 222 15.29 -9.80 2.80
CA HIS A 222 14.23 -10.43 3.57
C HIS A 222 14.54 -10.32 5.06
N ILE A 223 13.85 -9.40 5.72
CA ILE A 223 14.06 -9.08 7.14
C ILE A 223 12.82 -9.53 7.94
N PRO A 224 12.97 -10.42 8.93
CA PRO A 224 11.84 -11.06 9.62
C PRO A 224 11.17 -10.19 10.71
N PHE A 225 11.44 -8.89 10.74
CA PHE A 225 10.90 -7.97 11.74
C PHE A 225 10.85 -6.53 11.23
N THR A 226 9.96 -5.75 11.83
CA THR A 226 9.95 -4.28 11.71
C THR A 226 10.62 -3.59 12.90
N GLY A 227 10.76 -4.31 14.01
CA GLY A 227 11.42 -3.94 15.27
C GLY A 227 11.46 -5.16 16.19
N PHE A 228 12.28 -5.12 17.23
CA PHE A 228 12.41 -6.25 18.16
C PHE A 228 11.41 -6.21 19.32
N GLU A 229 10.78 -5.06 19.54
CA GLU A 229 9.93 -4.77 20.70
C GLU A 229 8.56 -5.46 20.66
N GLY A 230 8.19 -6.03 19.51
CA GLY A 230 6.90 -6.68 19.31
C GLY A 230 5.71 -5.73 19.56
N ARG A 231 4.57 -6.29 19.95
CA ARG A 231 3.40 -5.56 20.46
C ARG A 231 3.21 -5.88 21.93
N THR A 232 2.91 -4.88 22.74
CA THR A 232 2.59 -5.06 24.17
C THR A 232 1.14 -4.68 24.40
N GLU A 233 0.37 -5.58 25.00
CA GLU A 233 -1.05 -5.40 25.26
C GLU A 233 -1.35 -5.65 26.73
N LEU A 234 -2.19 -4.80 27.34
CA LEU A 234 -2.63 -5.03 28.71
C LEU A 234 -3.56 -6.26 28.73
N VAL A 235 -3.27 -7.24 29.58
CA VAL A 235 -4.13 -8.41 29.74
C VAL A 235 -5.45 -7.96 30.39
N PRO A 236 -6.62 -8.16 29.75
CA PRO A 236 -7.90 -7.73 30.30
C PRO A 236 -8.16 -8.31 31.68
N GLY A 237 -8.59 -7.48 32.64
CA GLY A 237 -8.88 -7.89 34.02
C GLY A 237 -7.65 -8.21 34.88
N SER A 238 -6.42 -8.06 34.36
CA SER A 238 -5.17 -8.31 35.10
C SER A 238 -4.64 -7.11 35.88
N TYR A 239 -5.40 -6.02 35.93
CA TYR A 239 -5.03 -4.78 36.61
C TYR A 239 -5.80 -4.64 37.93
N ASN A 240 -5.09 -4.31 38.99
CA ASN A 240 -5.65 -3.93 40.28
C ASN A 240 -4.89 -2.71 40.83
N GLN A 241 -5.18 -2.29 42.06
CA GLN A 241 -4.51 -1.13 42.67
C GLN A 241 -3.00 -1.32 42.86
N LEU A 242 -2.50 -2.55 42.80
CA LEU A 242 -1.12 -2.92 43.12
C LEU A 242 -0.29 -3.29 41.89
N SER A 243 -0.91 -3.79 40.82
CA SER A 243 -0.20 -4.39 39.69
C SER A 243 -1.02 -4.37 38.41
N MET A 244 -0.30 -4.42 37.29
CA MET A 244 -0.84 -4.53 35.93
C MET A 244 -0.03 -5.61 35.19
N THR A 245 -0.68 -6.41 34.35
CA THR A 245 0.01 -7.43 33.54
C THR A 245 -0.12 -7.12 32.06
N TRP A 246 1.01 -7.11 31.36
CA TRP A 246 1.10 -6.99 29.91
C TRP A 246 1.46 -8.32 29.27
N GLU A 247 0.94 -8.56 28.09
CA GLU A 247 1.35 -9.64 27.20
C GLU A 247 2.19 -9.05 26.07
N LEU A 248 3.43 -9.52 25.95
CA LEU A 248 4.30 -9.28 24.81
C LEU A 248 3.99 -10.30 23.74
N ARG A 249 3.69 -9.79 22.55
CA ARG A 249 3.45 -10.57 21.34
C ARG A 249 4.54 -10.28 20.32
N GLN A 250 5.17 -11.33 19.82
CA GLN A 250 6.00 -11.23 18.63
C GLN A 250 5.11 -11.61 17.43
N MET A 251 4.96 -10.68 16.49
CA MET A 251 3.93 -10.79 15.44
C MET A 251 2.53 -10.96 16.08
N ASN A 252 1.85 -12.09 15.85
CA ASN A 252 0.55 -12.42 16.42
C ASN A 252 0.63 -13.55 17.48
N THR A 253 1.84 -13.95 17.88
CA THR A 253 2.06 -15.04 18.84
C THR A 253 2.42 -14.46 20.22
N PRO A 254 1.72 -14.87 21.29
CA PRO A 254 2.12 -14.55 22.66
C PRO A 254 3.51 -15.13 22.97
N LEU A 255 4.43 -14.28 23.41
CA LEU A 255 5.79 -14.68 23.77
C LEU A 255 5.95 -14.74 25.28
N ALA A 256 5.62 -13.63 25.96
CA ALA A 256 5.82 -13.52 27.41
C ALA A 256 4.77 -12.61 28.06
N ARG A 257 4.54 -12.80 29.36
CA ARG A 257 3.76 -11.89 30.20
C ARG A 257 4.62 -11.25 31.25
N PHE A 258 4.41 -9.95 31.44
CA PHE A 258 5.13 -9.08 32.34
C PHE A 258 4.14 -8.52 33.35
N THR A 259 4.34 -8.78 34.64
CA THR A 259 3.58 -8.12 35.70
C THR A 259 4.43 -7.03 36.29
N ALA A 260 3.93 -5.79 36.28
CA ALA A 260 4.57 -4.69 36.97
C ALA A 260 3.66 -4.13 38.05
N GLU A 261 4.28 -3.77 39.15
CA GLU A 261 3.65 -3.07 40.25
C GLU A 261 3.36 -1.62 39.86
N THR A 262 2.35 -1.02 40.48
CA THR A 262 2.06 0.42 40.32
C THR A 262 3.19 1.31 40.86
N SER A 263 4.12 0.74 41.63
CA SER A 263 5.39 1.36 42.05
C SER A 263 6.40 1.53 40.89
N GLY A 264 6.17 0.88 39.74
CA GLY A 264 7.05 0.87 38.58
C GLY A 264 8.03 -0.31 38.53
N ASN A 265 8.02 -1.20 39.53
CA ASN A 265 8.88 -2.38 39.56
C ASN A 265 8.26 -3.54 38.78
N LEU A 266 9.10 -4.30 38.07
CA LEU A 266 8.68 -5.56 37.44
C LEU A 266 8.72 -6.68 38.48
N SER A 267 7.60 -7.36 38.71
CA SER A 267 7.46 -8.39 39.75
C SER A 267 7.55 -9.82 39.21
N ALA A 268 7.17 -10.06 37.95
CA ALA A 268 7.27 -11.37 37.32
C ALA A 268 7.34 -11.30 35.79
N ILE A 269 8.12 -12.22 35.20
CA ILE A 269 8.12 -12.52 33.77
C ILE A 269 7.78 -14.00 33.61
N SER A 270 6.83 -14.32 32.74
CA SER A 270 6.49 -15.70 32.40
C SER A 270 6.47 -15.89 30.89
N LEU A 271 7.16 -16.91 30.38
CA LEU A 271 7.06 -17.32 28.99
C LEU A 271 5.73 -18.04 28.79
N VAL A 272 4.98 -17.66 27.74
CA VAL A 272 3.60 -18.12 27.54
C VAL A 272 3.42 -18.87 26.21
N GLY A 273 4.35 -18.74 25.28
CA GLY A 273 4.30 -19.42 23.98
C GLY A 273 5.66 -19.85 23.49
N ASP A 274 5.66 -20.46 22.30
CA ASP A 274 6.88 -20.91 21.64
C ASP A 274 7.69 -19.71 21.15
N ASP A 275 9.00 -19.77 21.38
CA ASP A 275 9.93 -18.77 20.88
C ASP A 275 10.32 -19.08 19.42
N PHE A 276 9.57 -18.47 18.50
CA PHE A 276 9.84 -18.58 17.07
C PHE A 276 11.00 -17.72 16.57
N THR A 277 11.64 -16.91 17.44
CA THR A 277 12.70 -15.99 17.01
C THR A 277 13.88 -16.74 16.41
N ARG A 278 14.27 -17.85 17.04
CA ARG A 278 15.33 -18.74 16.55
C ARG A 278 14.93 -19.49 15.29
N MET A 279 13.68 -19.97 15.21
CA MET A 279 13.17 -20.65 14.02
C MET A 279 13.20 -19.73 12.79
N TYR A 280 12.77 -18.48 12.94
CA TYR A 280 12.84 -17.49 11.87
C TYR A 280 14.23 -16.88 11.69
N GLY A 281 15.21 -17.21 12.53
CA GLY A 281 16.56 -16.66 12.47
C GLY A 281 16.65 -15.17 12.81
N ILE A 282 15.69 -14.62 13.54
CA ILE A 282 15.64 -13.20 13.95
C ILE A 282 16.91 -12.79 14.72
N GLU A 283 17.48 -13.72 15.50
CA GLU A 283 18.71 -13.54 16.28
C GLU A 283 19.96 -13.24 15.42
N ASN A 284 19.92 -13.55 14.12
CA ASN A 284 21.04 -13.31 13.20
C ASN A 284 21.06 -11.88 12.63
N PHE A 285 20.15 -11.02 13.11
CA PHE A 285 19.98 -9.66 12.63
C PHE A 285 20.09 -8.67 13.79
N ALA A 286 20.42 -7.42 13.46
CA ALA A 286 20.43 -6.31 14.39
C ALA A 286 19.68 -5.11 13.79
N MET A 287 19.14 -4.24 14.64
CA MET A 287 18.76 -2.89 14.25
C MET A 287 20.00 -2.00 14.26
N ALA A 288 20.10 -1.08 13.30
CA ALA A 288 21.29 -0.26 13.10
C ALA A 288 21.00 1.23 13.32
N ARG A 289 21.94 1.94 13.92
CA ARG A 289 21.92 3.41 14.05
C ARG A 289 23.33 3.96 13.89
N LEU A 290 23.44 5.13 13.29
CA LEU A 290 24.70 5.88 13.25
C LEU A 290 24.71 6.95 14.34
N LEU A 291 25.81 7.04 15.07
CA LEU A 291 26.03 7.98 16.16
C LEU A 291 27.28 8.82 15.91
N THR A 292 27.20 10.10 16.23
CA THR A 292 28.39 10.94 16.39
C THR A 292 29.15 10.53 17.67
N PRO A 293 30.45 10.88 17.78
CA PRO A 293 31.20 10.66 19.02
C PRO A 293 30.53 11.31 20.24
N ASN A 294 29.86 12.45 20.06
CA ASN A 294 29.16 13.14 21.13
C ASN A 294 27.88 12.41 21.56
N GLU A 295 27.07 11.96 20.61
CA GLU A 295 25.86 11.20 20.91
C GLU A 295 26.18 9.86 21.58
N LEU A 296 27.24 9.18 21.14
CA LEU A 296 27.70 7.94 21.76
C LEU A 296 28.02 8.15 23.26
N ARG A 297 28.78 9.21 23.58
CA ARG A 297 29.09 9.58 24.97
C ARG A 297 27.87 9.98 25.79
N THR A 298 26.91 10.64 25.16
CA THR A 298 25.79 11.27 25.88
C THR A 298 24.64 10.30 26.12
N TYR A 299 24.33 9.46 25.13
CA TYR A 299 23.08 8.72 25.09
C TYR A 299 23.24 7.20 25.20
N THR A 300 24.48 6.70 25.16
CA THR A 300 24.74 5.27 25.34
C THR A 300 25.54 5.04 26.62
N LYS A 301 25.57 3.78 27.07
CA LYS A 301 26.41 3.35 28.19
C LYS A 301 27.81 2.91 27.74
N HIS A 302 28.10 3.01 26.45
CA HIS A 302 29.35 2.54 25.88
C HIS A 302 30.43 3.60 26.04
N THR A 303 31.65 3.13 26.25
CA THR A 303 32.83 3.98 26.12
C THR A 303 33.10 4.18 24.64
N VAL A 304 33.54 5.39 24.26
CA VAL A 304 33.97 5.63 22.89
C VAL A 304 35.27 4.86 22.67
N PRO A 305 35.35 3.98 21.66
CA PRO A 305 36.60 3.36 21.27
C PRO A 305 37.71 4.40 21.07
N ASP A 306 38.95 4.06 21.44
CA ASP A 306 40.12 4.92 21.21
C ASP A 306 40.55 4.84 19.74
N ASP A 307 39.73 5.47 18.88
CA ASP A 307 39.93 5.54 17.45
C ASP A 307 39.74 7.00 16.98
N PRO A 308 40.84 7.76 16.78
CA PRO A 308 40.75 9.16 16.41
C PRO A 308 40.34 9.38 14.94
N GLU A 309 40.40 8.34 14.10
CA GLU A 309 40.04 8.43 12.68
C GLU A 309 38.56 8.10 12.42
N ALA A 310 37.87 7.51 13.41
CA ALA A 310 36.44 7.24 13.36
C ALA A 310 35.62 8.52 13.19
N LEU A 311 34.91 8.60 12.06
CA LEU A 311 34.05 9.74 11.71
C LEU A 311 32.67 9.64 12.38
N LEU A 312 32.15 8.41 12.49
CA LEU A 312 30.90 8.05 13.15
C LEU A 312 31.05 6.68 13.83
N TYR A 313 30.03 6.28 14.57
CA TYR A 313 29.93 4.96 15.19
C TYR A 313 28.65 4.28 14.76
N LEU A 314 28.76 3.02 14.33
CA LEU A 314 27.64 2.15 14.08
C LEU A 314 27.24 1.47 15.38
N GLU A 315 26.05 1.75 15.85
CA GLU A 315 25.40 1.05 16.93
C GLU A 315 24.48 -0.03 16.36
N LEU A 316 24.79 -1.28 16.72
CA LEU A 316 23.96 -2.44 16.42
C LEU A 316 23.22 -2.85 17.69
N ARG A 317 21.90 -2.77 17.68
CA ARG A 317 21.04 -3.31 18.73
C ARG A 317 20.60 -4.70 18.32
N HIS A 318 20.87 -5.69 19.16
CA HIS A 318 20.57 -7.10 18.87
C HIS A 318 19.21 -7.53 19.42
N HIS A 319 18.86 -8.81 19.21
CA HIS A 319 17.65 -9.40 19.76
C HIS A 319 17.60 -9.25 21.30
N PRO A 320 16.47 -8.80 21.88
CA PRO A 320 16.36 -8.53 23.31
C PRO A 320 16.42 -9.79 24.19
N GLN A 321 16.89 -9.59 25.41
CA GLN A 321 16.85 -10.58 26.48
C GLN A 321 15.65 -10.28 27.39
N LEU A 322 14.69 -11.20 27.44
CA LEU A 322 13.43 -10.97 28.14
C LEU A 322 13.62 -10.81 29.64
N ASP A 323 14.51 -11.59 30.25
CA ASP A 323 14.82 -11.63 31.68
C ASP A 323 15.42 -10.32 32.24
N GLN A 324 15.97 -9.47 31.38
CA GLN A 324 16.56 -8.16 31.75
C GLN A 324 15.64 -6.96 31.45
N SER A 325 14.42 -7.22 30.97
CA SER A 325 13.46 -6.17 30.63
C SER A 325 13.05 -5.33 31.84
N LYS A 326 12.72 -4.07 31.59
CA LYS A 326 12.36 -3.08 32.63
C LYS A 326 11.03 -2.43 32.32
N VAL A 327 10.34 -1.97 33.35
CA VAL A 327 9.21 -1.05 33.17
C VAL A 327 9.69 0.37 33.41
N TRP A 328 9.23 1.29 32.57
CA TRP A 328 9.45 2.71 32.77
C TRP A 328 8.12 3.45 32.73
N VAL A 329 8.06 4.57 33.45
CA VAL A 329 6.86 5.40 33.54
C VAL A 329 7.11 6.69 32.77
N ASP A 330 6.22 7.02 31.85
CA ASP A 330 6.30 8.26 31.09
C ASP A 330 5.88 9.48 31.92
N GLY A 331 6.16 10.68 31.40
CA GLY A 331 5.84 11.94 32.09
C GLY A 331 4.34 12.20 32.29
N ARG A 332 3.46 11.35 31.75
CA ARG A 332 2.00 11.36 31.94
C ARG A 332 1.51 10.23 32.85
N GLY A 333 2.42 9.45 33.45
CA GLY A 333 2.09 8.33 34.32
C GLY A 333 1.79 7.02 33.58
N GLY A 334 1.99 6.97 32.26
CA GLY A 334 1.83 5.75 31.47
C GLY A 334 2.99 4.79 31.72
N MET A 335 2.71 3.55 32.13
CA MET A 335 3.72 2.51 32.29
C MET A 335 3.96 1.77 30.97
N HIS A 336 5.21 1.57 30.62
CA HIS A 336 5.64 0.96 29.37
C HIS A 336 6.70 -0.12 29.64
N LEU A 337 6.60 -1.24 28.93
CA LEU A 337 7.63 -2.27 28.94
C LEU A 337 8.77 -1.85 27.99
N GLN A 338 10.00 -1.93 28.49
CA GLN A 338 11.22 -1.80 27.71
C GLN A 338 11.96 -3.13 27.72
N LEU A 339 12.15 -3.71 26.54
CA LEU A 339 13.00 -4.88 26.37
C LEU A 339 14.47 -4.47 26.36
N ASP A 340 15.27 -5.10 27.22
CA ASP A 340 16.71 -4.86 27.23
C ASP A 340 17.36 -5.62 26.08
N ALA A 341 18.22 -4.93 25.34
CA ALA A 341 18.84 -5.47 24.14
C ALA A 341 20.34 -5.19 24.17
N PRO A 342 21.19 -6.23 24.03
CA PRO A 342 22.61 -6.01 23.94
C PRO A 342 22.92 -5.17 22.70
N THR A 343 23.95 -4.33 22.83
CA THR A 343 24.38 -3.41 21.77
C THR A 343 25.86 -3.59 21.49
N THR A 344 26.24 -3.48 20.22
CA THR A 344 27.62 -3.48 19.75
C THR A 344 27.92 -2.14 19.10
N ILE A 345 29.11 -1.59 19.36
CA ILE A 345 29.58 -0.33 18.78
C ILE A 345 30.77 -0.63 17.87
N LEU A 346 30.71 -0.16 16.63
CA LEU A 346 31.78 -0.30 15.65
C LEU A 346 32.20 1.08 15.10
N PRO A 347 33.50 1.43 15.09
CA PRO A 347 33.96 2.68 14.50
C PRO A 347 33.77 2.68 12.97
N LEU A 348 33.40 3.83 12.42
CA LEU A 348 33.21 4.02 10.98
C LEU A 348 34.21 4.99 10.39
N HIS A 349 34.96 4.49 9.41
CA HIS A 349 35.89 5.25 8.59
C HIS A 349 35.22 5.73 7.30
N ARG A 350 35.94 6.55 6.52
CA ARG A 350 35.44 7.10 5.26
C ARG A 350 34.95 6.02 4.30
N SER A 351 35.72 4.95 4.11
CA SER A 351 35.35 3.80 3.26
C SER A 351 34.00 3.18 3.67
N HIS A 352 33.76 3.03 4.98
CA HIS A 352 32.50 2.50 5.49
C HIS A 352 31.32 3.45 5.21
N LEU A 353 31.52 4.77 5.37
CA LEU A 353 30.50 5.76 5.07
C LEU A 353 30.16 5.81 3.58
N ASP A 354 31.16 5.66 2.71
CA ASP A 354 30.95 5.61 1.26
C ASP A 354 30.15 4.35 0.88
N SER A 355 30.46 3.19 1.47
CA SER A 355 29.68 1.96 1.32
C SER A 355 28.23 2.11 1.81
N ILE A 356 28.03 2.74 2.97
CA ILE A 356 26.69 3.04 3.51
C ILE A 356 25.91 3.95 2.55
N GLN A 357 26.54 5.03 2.06
CA GLN A 357 25.91 5.97 1.15
C GLN A 357 25.53 5.32 -0.19
N ASN A 358 26.41 4.47 -0.72
CA ASN A 358 26.16 3.70 -1.96
C ASN A 358 25.08 2.63 -1.79
N GLY A 359 24.89 2.11 -0.57
CA GLY A 359 23.80 1.18 -0.22
C GLY A 359 22.50 1.84 0.19
N LEU A 360 22.49 3.16 0.36
CA LEU A 360 21.41 3.84 1.05
C LEU A 360 20.10 3.79 0.25
N TYR A 361 18.99 3.60 0.96
CA TYR A 361 17.65 3.84 0.42
C TYR A 361 16.75 4.57 1.42
N THR A 362 15.76 5.28 0.89
CA THR A 362 14.74 6.02 1.65
C THR A 362 13.35 5.69 1.15
N ASN A 363 12.33 5.98 1.96
CA ASN A 363 10.98 6.19 1.43
C ASN A 363 10.95 7.45 0.54
N ARG A 364 9.93 7.59 -0.31
CA ARG A 364 9.68 8.86 -1.00
C ARG A 364 9.43 9.97 0.04
N PHE A 365 10.00 11.14 -0.18
CA PHE A 365 9.94 12.26 0.77
C PHE A 365 9.86 13.61 0.06
N LEU A 366 9.39 14.62 0.79
CA LEU A 366 9.39 16.00 0.37
C LEU A 366 10.41 16.78 1.19
N VAL A 367 11.09 17.71 0.53
CA VAL A 367 11.91 18.73 1.16
C VAL A 367 11.26 20.08 0.92
N LYS A 368 11.15 20.88 1.98
CA LYS A 368 10.68 22.26 1.92
C LYS A 368 11.35 23.06 3.02
N ASN A 369 11.91 24.22 2.71
CA ASN A 369 12.59 25.07 3.69
C ASN A 369 13.68 24.32 4.49
N GLY A 370 14.39 23.39 3.83
CA GLY A 370 15.47 22.61 4.44
C GLY A 370 15.04 21.53 5.44
N VAL A 371 13.74 21.28 5.62
CA VAL A 371 13.22 20.15 6.42
C VAL A 371 12.60 19.10 5.52
N ALA A 372 12.66 17.84 5.95
CA ALA A 372 12.17 16.71 5.17
C ALA A 372 11.06 15.94 5.88
N ILE A 373 10.05 15.53 5.12
CA ILE A 373 8.92 14.73 5.60
C ILE A 373 8.64 13.58 4.63
N ARG A 374 8.20 12.44 5.16
CA ARG A 374 7.78 11.30 4.35
C ARG A 374 6.58 11.68 3.48
N TYR A 375 6.57 11.22 2.23
CA TYR A 375 5.44 11.37 1.32
C TYR A 375 4.22 10.57 1.81
N ASP A 376 3.04 11.17 1.70
CA ASP A 376 1.75 10.55 1.98
C ASP A 376 0.77 10.82 0.82
N VAL A 377 0.10 9.76 0.34
CA VAL A 377 -0.88 9.84 -0.76
C VAL A 377 -2.16 10.56 -0.34
N GLY A 378 -2.54 10.47 0.94
CA GLY A 378 -3.64 11.22 1.54
C GLY A 378 -3.35 12.72 1.71
N GLY A 379 -2.12 13.15 1.43
CA GLY A 379 -1.68 14.54 1.53
C GLY A 379 -1.04 14.84 2.88
N LEU A 380 -0.34 15.97 2.92
CA LEU A 380 0.36 16.47 4.10
C LEU A 380 -0.29 17.77 4.58
N PRO A 381 -0.22 18.10 5.88
CA PRO A 381 -0.64 19.40 6.39
C PRO A 381 0.08 20.53 5.63
N SER A 382 -0.62 21.56 5.17
CA SER A 382 -0.02 22.61 4.32
C SER A 382 1.14 23.37 4.97
N ASN A 383 1.20 23.36 6.30
CA ASN A 383 2.19 24.01 7.15
C ASN A 383 3.16 23.02 7.81
N TRP A 384 3.35 21.82 7.23
CA TRP A 384 4.21 20.79 7.82
C TRP A 384 5.66 21.24 8.01
N ASP A 385 6.12 22.16 7.17
CA ASP A 385 7.45 22.76 7.18
C ASP A 385 7.62 23.87 8.25
N GLN A 386 6.57 24.15 9.02
CA GLN A 386 6.56 25.17 10.07
C GLN A 386 6.44 24.57 11.48
N PRO A 387 6.91 25.28 12.52
CA PRO A 387 6.70 24.85 13.89
C PRO A 387 5.20 24.77 14.25
N PRO A 388 4.80 23.82 15.12
CA PRO A 388 5.67 22.94 15.90
C PRO A 388 6.14 21.68 15.16
N LEU A 389 5.49 21.29 14.06
CA LEU A 389 5.76 20.00 13.40
C LEU A 389 7.18 19.91 12.86
N SER A 390 7.69 20.96 12.21
CA SER A 390 9.03 20.96 11.64
C SER A 390 10.16 20.71 12.65
N ARG A 391 9.93 20.97 13.94
CA ARG A 391 10.91 20.65 14.99
C ARG A 391 11.14 19.15 15.15
N MET A 392 10.13 18.34 14.83
CA MET A 392 10.16 16.88 14.91
C MET A 392 10.64 16.22 13.61
N LEU A 393 10.93 17.01 12.58
CA LEU A 393 11.36 16.53 11.26
C LEU A 393 12.88 16.68 11.10
N PRO A 394 13.53 15.76 10.37
CA PRO A 394 14.96 15.87 10.06
C PRO A 394 15.25 17.08 9.17
N SER A 395 16.42 17.68 9.39
CA SER A 395 16.94 18.78 8.57
C SER A 395 17.83 18.21 7.46
N LEU A 396 17.64 18.71 6.24
CA LEU A 396 18.45 18.41 5.05
C LEU A 396 18.90 19.73 4.40
N PRO A 397 19.85 20.46 5.03
CA PRO A 397 20.32 21.73 4.50
C PRO A 397 21.03 21.52 3.15
N GLY A 398 20.84 22.46 2.23
CA GLY A 398 21.44 22.41 0.89
C GLY A 398 20.72 21.48 -0.10
N VAL A 399 19.65 20.80 0.31
CA VAL A 399 18.75 20.08 -0.61
C VAL A 399 17.65 21.04 -1.06
N PRO A 400 17.49 21.29 -2.38
CA PRO A 400 16.43 22.15 -2.90
C PRO A 400 15.04 21.63 -2.56
N ASP A 401 14.06 22.53 -2.48
CA ASP A 401 12.65 22.17 -2.31
C ASP A 401 12.18 21.25 -3.45
N GLY A 402 11.51 20.16 -3.10
CA GLY A 402 11.11 19.15 -4.08
C GLY A 402 10.65 17.84 -3.47
N MET A 403 10.37 16.87 -4.32
CA MET A 403 10.03 15.51 -3.94
C MET A 403 11.08 14.55 -4.48
N TYR A 404 11.59 13.67 -3.62
CA TYR A 404 12.76 12.87 -3.92
C TYR A 404 12.60 11.42 -3.48
N GLU A 405 13.38 10.56 -4.11
CA GLU A 405 13.65 9.19 -3.72
C GLU A 405 15.15 8.96 -3.69
N PHE A 406 15.61 8.11 -2.78
CA PHE A 406 16.99 7.63 -2.76
C PHE A 406 16.94 6.10 -2.71
N TYR A 407 17.64 5.42 -3.61
CA TYR A 407 17.65 3.96 -3.66
C TYR A 407 18.99 3.46 -4.20
N HIS A 408 19.63 2.54 -3.48
CA HIS A 408 20.95 1.98 -3.82
C HIS A 408 21.96 3.06 -4.22
N GLY A 409 22.07 4.12 -3.41
CA GLY A 409 23.06 5.16 -3.67
C GLY A 409 22.71 6.14 -4.79
N GLN A 410 21.50 6.06 -5.35
CA GLN A 410 21.04 6.89 -6.46
C GLN A 410 19.82 7.71 -6.04
N ALA A 411 19.91 9.03 -6.23
CA ALA A 411 18.82 9.96 -5.95
C ALA A 411 18.03 10.27 -7.23
N GLU A 412 16.71 10.31 -7.10
CA GLU A 412 15.77 10.69 -8.15
C GLU A 412 14.90 11.85 -7.64
N SER A 413 14.62 12.82 -8.50
CA SER A 413 13.50 13.74 -8.29
C SER A 413 12.22 13.14 -8.86
N ILE A 414 11.11 13.37 -8.17
CA ILE A 414 9.80 12.85 -8.55
C ILE A 414 8.92 14.02 -8.98
N GLY A 415 8.63 14.06 -10.27
CA GLY A 415 7.81 15.09 -10.90
C GLY A 415 6.31 14.76 -10.93
N TRP A 416 5.62 15.39 -11.88
CA TRP A 416 4.20 15.19 -12.07
C TRP A 416 3.87 13.75 -12.48
N PHE A 417 2.70 13.25 -12.06
CA PHE A 417 2.29 11.85 -12.18
C PHE A 417 3.25 10.80 -11.61
N GLY A 418 4.28 11.20 -10.85
CA GLY A 418 5.27 10.27 -10.31
C GLY A 418 6.42 9.96 -11.26
N ALA A 419 6.62 10.76 -12.33
CA ALA A 419 7.77 10.62 -13.22
C ALA A 419 9.09 10.82 -12.46
N ALA A 420 9.95 9.80 -12.43
CA ALA A 420 11.25 9.86 -11.79
C ALA A 420 12.31 10.38 -12.76
N SER A 421 13.23 11.20 -12.27
CA SER A 421 14.39 11.71 -13.02
C SER A 421 15.62 11.67 -12.15
N GLN A 422 16.64 10.95 -12.59
CA GLN A 422 17.90 10.80 -11.86
C GLN A 422 18.56 12.16 -11.65
N LEU A 423 19.07 12.38 -10.43
CA LEU A 423 19.77 13.59 -10.06
C LEU A 423 21.26 13.49 -10.35
N ASP A 424 21.84 14.62 -10.76
CA ASP A 424 23.28 14.78 -10.92
C ASP A 424 24.03 14.61 -9.59
N ARG A 425 25.26 14.10 -9.63
CA ARG A 425 26.08 13.85 -8.43
C ARG A 425 26.45 15.14 -7.66
N SER A 426 26.37 16.31 -8.29
CA SER A 426 26.53 17.61 -7.63
C SER A 426 25.32 18.02 -6.77
N HIS A 427 24.19 17.30 -6.86
CA HIS A 427 23.00 17.61 -6.07
C HIS A 427 23.23 17.42 -4.57
N GLY A 428 22.64 18.27 -3.73
CA GLY A 428 22.85 18.26 -2.26
C GLY A 428 22.47 16.96 -1.55
N LEU A 429 21.71 16.06 -2.21
CA LEU A 429 21.42 14.72 -1.68
C LEU A 429 22.63 13.76 -1.72
N TYR A 430 23.66 14.07 -2.51
CA TYR A 430 24.91 13.32 -2.54
C TYR A 430 25.99 13.91 -1.62
N ASN A 431 25.59 14.74 -0.65
CA ASN A 431 26.51 15.30 0.33
C ASN A 431 27.20 14.18 1.13
N SER A 432 28.54 14.14 1.05
CA SER A 432 29.41 13.15 1.70
C SER A 432 29.81 13.54 3.13
N ASP A 433 29.25 14.63 3.67
CA ASP A 433 29.42 15.00 5.06
C ASP A 433 28.89 13.87 5.98
N PRO A 434 29.66 13.41 6.97
CA PRO A 434 29.23 12.34 7.87
C PRO A 434 27.90 12.64 8.57
N GLY A 435 27.66 13.88 9.00
CA GLY A 435 26.40 14.27 9.65
C GLY A 435 25.21 14.19 8.69
N PHE A 436 25.41 14.53 7.42
CA PHE A 436 24.39 14.35 6.39
C PHE A 436 24.07 12.87 6.14
N ILE A 437 25.10 12.03 6.00
CA ILE A 437 24.96 10.57 5.83
C ILE A 437 24.23 9.98 7.04
N GLN A 438 24.63 10.37 8.26
CA GLN A 438 23.97 9.96 9.50
C GLN A 438 22.49 10.32 9.50
N SER A 439 22.15 11.57 9.17
CA SER A 439 20.77 12.05 9.16
C SER A 439 19.93 11.25 8.18
N LEU A 440 20.40 11.07 6.94
CA LEU A 440 19.64 10.34 5.92
C LEU A 440 19.57 8.83 6.21
N PHE A 441 20.62 8.26 6.80
CA PHE A 441 20.60 6.89 7.31
C PHE A 441 19.58 6.75 8.43
N ASN A 442 19.73 7.43 9.56
CA ASN A 442 18.84 7.24 10.71
C ASN A 442 17.36 7.58 10.39
N HIS A 443 17.11 8.61 9.58
CA HIS A 443 15.76 9.12 9.36
C HIS A 443 15.10 8.67 8.06
N GLY A 444 15.85 8.22 7.04
CA GLY A 444 15.34 8.11 5.66
C GLY A 444 14.15 7.17 5.42
N ILE A 445 13.71 6.37 6.39
CA ILE A 445 12.47 5.59 6.27
C ILE A 445 11.28 6.36 6.88
N GLN A 446 11.40 6.81 8.13
CA GLN A 446 10.31 7.46 8.85
C GLN A 446 10.22 8.97 8.61
N PHE A 447 11.34 9.62 8.31
CA PHE A 447 11.53 11.07 8.30
C PHE A 447 11.01 11.74 9.58
N SER A 448 11.45 11.22 10.73
CA SER A 448 11.05 11.72 12.04
C SER A 448 12.22 11.63 13.02
N LYS A 449 12.43 12.69 13.80
CA LYS A 449 13.41 12.73 14.90
C LYS A 449 13.02 11.88 16.12
N ALA A 450 11.88 11.20 16.08
CA ALA A 450 11.47 10.29 17.16
C ALA A 450 12.43 9.08 17.34
N VAL A 451 13.29 8.82 16.36
CA VAL A 451 14.29 7.74 16.37
C VAL A 451 15.71 8.23 16.73
N ASP A 452 15.87 9.54 16.99
CA ASP A 452 17.14 10.12 17.43
C ASP A 452 17.62 9.49 18.73
N ALA A 453 18.94 9.42 18.94
CA ALA A 453 19.52 8.99 20.20
C ALA A 453 19.06 9.89 21.37
N SER A 454 18.79 9.29 22.52
CA SER A 454 18.26 9.99 23.69
C SER A 454 18.59 9.24 24.98
N ASP A 455 18.54 9.98 26.08
CA ASP A 455 18.73 9.51 27.46
C ASP A 455 17.53 8.75 28.01
N ARG A 456 16.39 8.81 27.31
CA ARG A 456 15.14 8.16 27.70
C ARG A 456 15.00 6.81 27.00
N PRO A 457 14.29 5.85 27.63
CA PRO A 457 13.84 4.65 26.96
C PRO A 457 13.18 4.97 25.61
N GLN A 458 13.74 4.44 24.54
CA GLN A 458 13.25 4.70 23.19
C GLN A 458 12.23 3.66 22.78
N GLN A 459 11.01 4.12 22.47
CA GLN A 459 9.97 3.29 21.88
C GLN A 459 10.16 3.10 20.37
N SER A 460 10.90 3.99 19.71
CA SER A 460 11.11 3.96 18.27
C SER A 460 12.60 3.90 17.96
N TRP A 461 12.98 2.99 17.08
CA TRP A 461 14.33 2.87 16.54
C TRP A 461 14.34 3.15 15.04
N PRO A 462 15.48 3.58 14.46
CA PRO A 462 15.61 3.68 13.01
C PRO A 462 15.22 2.35 12.35
N SER A 463 14.43 2.40 11.27
CA SER A 463 14.05 1.18 10.53
C SER A 463 15.19 0.79 9.60
N ARG A 464 16.31 0.43 10.23
CA ARG A 464 17.60 0.12 9.62
C ARG A 464 18.09 -1.15 10.25
N TYR A 465 18.63 -2.04 9.44
CA TYR A 465 18.99 -3.38 9.87
C TYR A 465 20.39 -3.75 9.39
N ALA A 466 20.98 -4.67 10.13
CA ALA A 466 22.26 -5.29 9.85
C ALA A 466 22.15 -6.80 9.92
N TYR A 467 23.00 -7.50 9.18
CA TYR A 467 23.16 -8.95 9.27
C TYR A 467 24.54 -9.34 8.75
N PHE A 468 24.95 -10.57 9.07
CA PHE A 468 26.16 -11.17 8.49
C PHE A 468 25.80 -12.11 7.36
N ARG A 469 26.58 -12.07 6.28
CA ARG A 469 26.52 -13.01 5.17
C ARG A 469 27.93 -13.23 4.66
N ASP A 470 28.34 -14.50 4.54
CA ASP A 470 29.64 -14.90 3.99
C ASP A 470 30.85 -14.19 4.64
N GLY A 471 30.79 -13.97 5.95
CA GLY A 471 31.87 -13.32 6.72
C GLY A 471 31.94 -11.80 6.59
N ALA A 472 30.96 -11.16 5.95
CA ALA A 472 30.86 -9.72 5.84
C ALA A 472 29.63 -9.18 6.56
N LEU A 473 29.74 -7.96 7.11
CA LEU A 473 28.64 -7.21 7.70
C LEU A 473 27.93 -6.43 6.59
N TYR A 474 26.63 -6.66 6.48
CA TYR A 474 25.75 -5.94 5.58
C TYR A 474 24.88 -4.97 6.36
N LEU A 475 24.76 -3.74 5.87
CA LEU A 475 23.77 -2.77 6.30
C LEU A 475 22.82 -2.51 5.15
N MET A 476 21.53 -2.77 5.39
CA MET A 476 20.47 -2.50 4.41
C MET A 476 20.70 -3.14 3.02
N GLY A 477 21.32 -4.33 2.99
CA GLY A 477 21.64 -5.04 1.74
C GLY A 477 23.00 -4.68 1.12
N ALA A 478 23.68 -3.65 1.62
CA ALA A 478 25.03 -3.29 1.16
C ALA A 478 26.10 -3.81 2.11
N GLN A 479 27.17 -4.36 1.54
CA GLN A 479 28.35 -4.78 2.31
C GLN A 479 29.09 -3.54 2.82
N VAL A 480 29.33 -3.46 4.13
CA VAL A 480 29.96 -2.30 4.77
C VAL A 480 31.29 -2.65 5.43
N MET A 481 31.41 -3.84 6.01
CA MET A 481 32.65 -4.34 6.63
C MET A 481 32.88 -5.80 6.27
N THR A 482 34.13 -6.23 6.30
CA THR A 482 34.60 -7.59 6.13
C THR A 482 35.18 -8.12 7.44
N ALA A 483 35.41 -9.43 7.54
CA ALA A 483 36.07 -10.01 8.72
C ALA A 483 37.51 -9.52 8.96
N THR A 484 38.11 -8.80 8.00
CA THR A 484 39.46 -8.22 8.10
C THR A 484 39.47 -6.76 8.55
N ASP A 485 38.30 -6.12 8.62
CA ASP A 485 38.10 -4.80 9.24
C ASP A 485 37.84 -4.97 10.74
#